data_AF-M1CHK3-F1
#
_entry.id   AF-M1CHK3-F1
#
_cell.length_a   1.000
_cell.length_b   1.000
_cell.length_c   1.000
_cell.angle_alpha   90.00
_cell.angle_beta   90.00
_cell.angle_gamma   90.00
#
_symmetry.space_group_name_H-M   'P 1'
#
loop_
_entity.id
_entity.type
_entity.pdbx_description
1 polymer ?
#
loop_
_entity_poly.entity_id
_entity_poly.type
_entity_poly.pdbx_seq_one_letter_code
_entity_poly.pdbx_strand_id
1 'polypeptide(L)'
;MNSIPFSIVTYIPSKQPLLLCTKNSQTTTDPIPHFIKSSILSSSSKSVNKLAETISPLSFSFSRRETLSACGLGFSAILFEALLQPQSNIEAIAEEAAATECEFTVTPSGLAYCDKVVGYGPEAVKGQLIKAHYVGKLENGKVFDSSYNRGKPLTFRVGVGEVIKGWDQGILGGDGFPPMLTGGKRKLKIPPELGYGIRGAGCRGGTCIIPPDSVLLFDVEFVGKA
;
A
#
# COMPACT_ATOMS: atom_id res chain seq x y z
N MET A 1 -4.87 -69.63 19.06
CA MET A 1 -4.89 -68.54 18.05
C MET A 1 -5.08 -67.24 18.82
N ASN A 2 -4.17 -66.27 18.94
CA ASN A 2 -2.79 -66.08 18.49
C ASN A 2 -2.07 -65.30 19.59
N SER A 3 -0.92 -65.79 20.01
CA SER A 3 0.10 -65.03 20.72
C SER A 3 0.83 -64.12 19.72
N ILE A 4 1.31 -62.96 20.15
CA ILE A 4 2.72 -62.49 20.05
C ILE A 4 2.82 -61.08 20.68
N PRO A 5 3.78 -60.85 21.60
CA PRO A 5 4.04 -59.57 22.26
C PRO A 5 5.05 -58.72 21.46
N PHE A 6 4.94 -57.39 21.53
CA PHE A 6 5.99 -56.48 21.04
C PHE A 6 6.92 -56.03 22.17
N SER A 7 8.20 -56.20 21.86
CA SER A 7 9.39 -56.12 22.67
C SER A 7 9.62 -54.80 23.42
N ILE A 8 10.04 -54.95 24.68
CA ILE A 8 10.77 -53.97 25.47
C ILE A 8 12.22 -53.95 24.96
N VAL A 9 12.71 -52.79 24.53
CA VAL A 9 14.15 -52.53 24.36
C VAL A 9 14.56 -51.49 25.38
N THR A 10 15.33 -51.95 26.36
CA THR A 10 16.07 -51.15 27.33
C THR A 10 17.37 -50.65 26.70
N TYR A 11 17.64 -49.34 26.76
CA TYR A 11 18.99 -48.80 26.59
C TYR A 11 19.21 -47.56 27.48
N ILE A 12 20.21 -47.65 28.35
CA ILE A 12 20.77 -46.66 29.29
C ILE A 12 22.30 -46.85 29.18
N PRO A 13 23.21 -45.89 29.47
CA PRO A 13 23.26 -44.44 29.28
C PRO A 13 24.56 -44.03 28.52
N SER A 14 24.82 -42.73 28.30
CA SER A 14 26.22 -42.25 28.17
C SER A 14 26.39 -40.85 28.77
N LYS A 15 27.36 -40.76 29.68
CA LYS A 15 27.79 -39.59 30.44
C LYS A 15 28.66 -38.65 29.58
N GLN A 16 28.61 -37.38 29.98
CA GLN A 16 29.37 -36.21 29.53
C GLN A 16 30.91 -36.40 29.67
N PRO A 17 31.74 -35.44 29.18
CA PRO A 17 32.10 -34.33 30.07
C PRO A 17 32.22 -32.94 29.43
N LEU A 18 32.18 -31.97 30.35
CA LEU A 18 32.43 -30.53 30.26
C LEU A 18 33.90 -30.19 29.95
N LEU A 19 34.13 -29.08 29.25
CA LEU A 19 35.35 -28.24 29.24
C LEU A 19 34.89 -26.85 28.78
N LEU A 20 34.58 -25.90 29.66
CA LEU A 20 35.48 -24.99 30.38
C LEU A 20 36.46 -24.26 29.45
N CYS A 21 36.06 -23.07 28.97
CA CYS A 21 37.01 -22.04 28.53
C CYS A 21 36.68 -20.72 29.23
N THR A 22 37.76 -20.08 29.63
CA THR A 22 37.94 -19.11 30.70
C THR A 22 37.62 -17.67 30.29
N LYS A 23 37.22 -16.89 31.31
CA LYS A 23 37.19 -15.42 31.35
C LYS A 23 38.53 -14.84 30.87
N ASN A 24 38.50 -13.71 30.17
CA ASN A 24 39.36 -12.59 30.54
C ASN A 24 38.79 -11.22 30.17
N SER A 25 39.09 -10.27 31.05
CA SER A 25 38.59 -8.90 31.20
C SER A 25 39.56 -7.88 30.60
N GLN A 26 39.04 -6.75 30.10
CA GLN A 26 39.64 -5.39 30.09
C GLN A 26 38.61 -4.44 29.45
N THR A 27 37.76 -3.71 30.20
CA THR A 27 37.92 -2.34 30.76
C THR A 27 38.68 -1.34 29.90
N THR A 28 37.97 -0.32 29.39
CA THR A 28 38.33 1.13 29.43
C THR A 28 37.13 1.97 28.93
N THR A 29 36.37 2.58 29.85
CA THR A 29 36.29 4.04 30.13
C THR A 29 35.50 4.89 29.12
N ASP A 30 34.27 5.25 29.50
CA ASP A 30 33.56 6.46 29.05
C ASP A 30 34.36 7.72 29.47
N PRO A 31 34.18 8.88 28.79
CA PRO A 31 33.15 9.82 29.26
C PRO A 31 32.41 10.63 28.16
N ILE A 32 31.11 10.82 28.40
CA ILE A 32 30.25 11.96 27.95
C ILE A 32 30.25 12.96 29.16
N PRO A 33 29.93 14.29 29.11
CA PRO A 33 29.25 15.10 28.07
C PRO A 33 29.89 16.49 27.78
N HIS A 34 29.37 17.24 26.80
CA HIS A 34 28.95 18.63 27.06
C HIS A 34 27.90 19.14 26.06
N PHE A 35 26.91 19.81 26.66
CA PHE A 35 25.73 20.45 26.11
C PHE A 35 25.96 21.96 26.07
N ILE A 36 25.35 22.68 25.12
CA ILE A 36 24.87 24.10 25.13
C ILE A 36 24.55 24.47 23.65
N LYS A 37 23.27 24.62 23.24
CA LYS A 37 22.45 25.87 23.21
C LYS A 37 23.19 27.05 22.53
N SER A 38 22.64 27.91 21.69
CA SER A 38 21.32 28.12 21.11
C SER A 38 21.44 29.37 20.20
N SER A 39 20.66 29.40 19.11
CA SER A 39 19.86 30.55 18.64
C SER A 39 20.51 31.81 18.04
N ILE A 40 19.74 32.43 17.11
CA ILE A 40 19.71 33.85 16.67
C ILE A 40 20.67 34.15 15.49
N LEU A 41 20.35 34.83 14.36
CA LEU A 41 19.38 35.88 14.01
C LEU A 41 19.19 35.94 12.46
N SER A 42 18.10 36.61 12.05
CA SER A 42 17.83 37.40 10.82
C SER A 42 18.85 37.39 9.64
N SER A 43 18.48 37.56 8.37
CA SER A 43 17.71 38.70 7.83
C SER A 43 17.62 38.61 6.29
N SER A 44 16.44 38.94 5.75
CA SER A 44 16.19 39.93 4.67
C SER A 44 17.22 40.14 3.54
N SER A 45 16.78 39.96 2.28
CA SER A 45 16.81 40.96 1.16
C SER A 45 16.73 40.24 -0.21
N LYS A 46 15.64 40.42 -0.96
CA LYS A 46 15.47 41.35 -2.11
C LYS A 46 16.35 41.04 -3.33
N SER A 47 15.74 40.53 -4.41
CA SER A 47 15.84 41.05 -5.80
C SER A 47 15.02 40.16 -6.74
N VAL A 48 13.81 40.56 -7.14
CA VAL A 48 13.42 41.35 -8.33
C VAL A 48 13.84 40.70 -9.66
N ASN A 49 12.84 40.27 -10.44
CA ASN A 49 12.59 40.58 -11.87
C ASN A 49 11.26 39.88 -12.22
N LYS A 50 10.11 40.55 -12.09
CA LYS A 50 9.51 41.48 -13.07
C LYS A 50 9.38 40.84 -14.45
N LEU A 51 8.19 40.33 -14.75
CA LEU A 51 7.50 40.54 -16.02
C LEU A 51 6.00 40.28 -15.77
N ALA A 52 5.24 41.33 -16.02
CA ALA A 52 3.80 41.41 -15.88
C ALA A 52 3.19 41.38 -17.28
N GLU A 53 2.09 40.67 -17.43
CA GLU A 53 1.02 40.92 -18.41
C GLU A 53 -0.22 40.21 -17.79
N THR A 54 -1.14 40.92 -17.13
CA THR A 54 -2.12 41.89 -17.63
C THR A 54 -3.09 41.24 -18.61
N ILE A 55 -4.28 40.84 -18.11
CA ILE A 55 -5.60 41.34 -18.54
C ILE A 55 -6.65 40.72 -17.59
N SER A 56 -7.42 41.62 -16.98
CA SER A 56 -8.48 41.38 -16.01
C SER A 56 -9.79 40.84 -16.62
N PRO A 57 -10.64 40.21 -15.81
CA PRO A 57 -11.93 39.65 -16.20
C PRO A 57 -13.05 40.70 -16.15
N LEU A 58 -14.05 40.61 -17.02
CA LEU A 58 -15.32 41.28 -16.75
C LEU A 58 -16.51 40.49 -17.29
N SER A 59 -17.30 40.02 -16.33
CA SER A 59 -18.71 39.68 -16.41
C SER A 59 -19.53 40.68 -17.22
N PHE A 60 -20.43 40.18 -18.07
CA PHE A 60 -21.67 40.91 -18.35
C PHE A 60 -22.83 39.94 -18.56
N SER A 61 -23.75 39.98 -17.60
CA SER A 61 -25.12 39.52 -17.73
C SER A 61 -25.84 40.47 -18.69
N PHE A 62 -26.60 39.97 -19.66
CA PHE A 62 -27.82 40.69 -20.01
C PHE A 62 -28.93 39.80 -20.58
N SER A 63 -30.09 40.06 -20.03
CA SER A 63 -31.41 39.53 -20.29
C SER A 63 -32.00 40.09 -21.59
N ARG A 64 -32.72 39.24 -22.32
CA ARG A 64 -34.02 39.47 -23.00
C ARG A 64 -34.20 40.69 -23.92
N ARG A 65 -34.54 40.42 -25.19
CA ARG A 65 -35.64 41.00 -26.04
C ARG A 65 -35.41 40.51 -27.49
N GLU A 66 -36.24 39.62 -28.02
CA GLU A 66 -37.40 39.89 -28.89
C GLU A 66 -37.11 40.83 -30.08
N THR A 67 -37.22 40.32 -31.32
CA THR A 67 -38.20 40.77 -32.35
C THR A 67 -38.08 39.98 -33.67
N LEU A 68 -39.20 39.36 -34.02
CA LEU A 68 -39.82 39.11 -35.34
C LEU A 68 -39.06 39.52 -36.63
N SER A 69 -38.90 38.57 -37.55
CA SER A 69 -39.17 38.81 -38.98
C SER A 69 -39.52 37.51 -39.70
N ALA A 70 -40.59 37.58 -40.49
CA ALA A 70 -41.28 36.48 -41.11
C ALA A 70 -40.72 36.12 -42.50
N CYS A 71 -40.57 34.83 -42.76
CA CYS A 71 -40.75 34.15 -44.05
C CYS A 71 -40.80 32.66 -43.68
N GLY A 72 -41.84 31.89 -43.94
CA GLY A 72 -42.54 31.75 -45.21
C GLY A 72 -42.50 30.25 -45.51
N LEU A 73 -43.68 29.68 -45.73
CA LEU A 73 -44.02 28.26 -45.59
C LEU A 73 -43.29 27.31 -46.54
N GLY A 74 -43.04 26.10 -46.04
CA GLY A 74 -43.19 24.89 -46.83
C GLY A 74 -41.89 24.17 -47.17
N PHE A 75 -41.63 23.07 -46.49
CA PHE A 75 -41.32 21.78 -47.12
C PHE A 75 -41.46 20.72 -46.03
N SER A 76 -42.07 19.61 -46.38
CA SER A 76 -42.25 18.41 -45.56
C SER A 76 -40.92 17.93 -44.97
N ALA A 77 -40.58 18.39 -43.77
CA ALA A 77 -39.49 17.84 -42.97
C ALA A 77 -40.02 16.68 -42.11
N ILE A 78 -40.54 15.63 -42.78
CA ILE A 78 -40.43 14.25 -42.26
C ILE A 78 -39.19 13.63 -42.92
N LEU A 79 -38.09 14.35 -42.88
CA LEU A 79 -36.80 13.87 -43.34
C LEU A 79 -35.77 14.31 -42.33
N PHE A 80 -35.53 13.39 -41.40
CA PHE A 80 -34.20 13.14 -40.87
C PHE A 80 -33.55 14.30 -40.11
N GLU A 81 -34.09 14.63 -38.94
CA GLU A 81 -33.27 15.25 -37.88
C GLU A 81 -33.05 14.25 -36.75
N ALA A 82 -32.57 13.06 -37.14
CA ALA A 82 -31.93 12.08 -36.29
C ALA A 82 -30.45 12.45 -36.05
N LEU A 83 -30.16 13.74 -35.84
CA LEU A 83 -28.81 14.28 -35.60
C LEU A 83 -28.71 15.18 -34.37
N LEU A 84 -29.71 15.13 -33.48
CA LEU A 84 -29.57 15.55 -32.08
C LEU A 84 -29.19 14.34 -31.20
N GLN A 85 -28.10 13.67 -31.55
CA GLN A 85 -27.28 13.03 -30.53
C GLN A 85 -26.16 14.00 -30.20
N PRO A 86 -26.17 14.69 -29.04
CA PRO A 86 -24.94 15.19 -28.46
C PRO A 86 -24.10 13.95 -28.12
N GLN A 87 -23.23 13.54 -29.05
CA GLN A 87 -22.11 12.66 -28.74
C GLN A 87 -21.08 13.49 -27.97
N SER A 88 -21.31 13.62 -26.67
CA SER A 88 -20.29 14.09 -25.72
C SER A 88 -20.17 13.13 -24.54
N ASN A 89 -20.35 11.84 -24.81
CA ASN A 89 -19.92 10.75 -23.93
C ASN A 89 -18.40 10.54 -24.12
N ILE A 90 -17.59 11.60 -24.04
CA ILE A 90 -16.12 11.52 -24.08
C ILE A 90 -15.47 12.30 -22.92
N GLU A 91 -16.24 13.00 -22.10
CA GLU A 91 -15.73 13.62 -20.84
C GLU A 91 -15.91 12.70 -19.61
N ALA A 92 -16.17 11.41 -19.83
CA ALA A 92 -16.26 10.39 -18.78
C ALA A 92 -15.05 9.43 -18.77
N ILE A 93 -13.88 9.86 -19.25
CA ILE A 93 -12.63 9.05 -19.24
C ILE A 93 -11.49 9.73 -18.47
N ALA A 94 -11.82 10.63 -17.52
CA ALA A 94 -10.84 11.25 -16.62
C ALA A 94 -11.22 11.16 -15.13
N GLU A 95 -12.20 10.32 -14.77
CA GLU A 95 -12.56 10.02 -13.38
C GLU A 95 -12.75 8.51 -13.14
N GLU A 96 -12.15 7.66 -13.99
CA GLU A 96 -12.08 6.20 -13.77
C GLU A 96 -10.82 5.83 -12.95
N ALA A 97 -10.64 6.51 -11.82
CA ALA A 97 -9.78 6.08 -10.72
C ALA A 97 -10.53 6.10 -9.37
N ALA A 98 -11.84 6.36 -9.41
CA ALA A 98 -12.75 6.12 -8.31
C ALA A 98 -12.98 4.61 -8.19
N ALA A 99 -12.11 3.99 -7.39
CA ALA A 99 -12.32 2.73 -6.69
C ALA A 99 -13.39 1.81 -7.31
N THR A 100 -13.01 1.02 -8.31
CA THR A 100 -13.66 -0.28 -8.51
C THR A 100 -13.56 -1.00 -7.17
N GLU A 101 -14.69 -1.09 -6.47
CA GLU A 101 -14.83 -1.97 -5.32
C GLU A 101 -14.56 -3.36 -5.87
N CYS A 102 -13.43 -3.92 -5.45
CA CYS A 102 -13.12 -5.28 -5.79
C CYS A 102 -13.53 -6.15 -4.61
N GLU A 103 -14.27 -7.19 -4.93
CA GLU A 103 -14.74 -8.16 -3.96
C GLU A 103 -13.55 -8.93 -3.37
N PHE A 104 -13.50 -9.01 -2.04
CA PHE A 104 -12.42 -9.70 -1.34
C PHE A 104 -12.71 -11.20 -1.27
N THR A 105 -11.76 -12.02 -1.72
CA THR A 105 -11.76 -13.46 -1.47
C THR A 105 -11.09 -13.71 -0.12
N VAL A 106 -11.82 -14.32 0.82
CA VAL A 106 -11.35 -14.60 2.18
C VAL A 106 -10.78 -16.02 2.25
N THR A 107 -9.61 -16.17 2.85
CA THR A 107 -8.96 -17.47 3.08
C THR A 107 -9.20 -17.99 4.49
N PRO A 108 -8.94 -19.29 4.77
CA PRO A 108 -9.13 -19.86 6.11
C PRO A 108 -8.34 -19.17 7.22
N SER A 109 -7.23 -18.50 6.90
CA SER A 109 -6.44 -17.72 7.86
C SER A 109 -7.06 -16.36 8.21
N GLY A 110 -8.18 -15.99 7.57
CA GLY A 110 -8.80 -14.67 7.68
C GLY A 110 -8.12 -13.60 6.83
N LEU A 111 -7.00 -13.89 6.17
CA LEU A 111 -6.42 -13.01 5.16
C LEU A 111 -7.37 -12.95 3.96
N ALA A 112 -7.68 -11.75 3.49
CA ALA A 112 -8.48 -11.57 2.30
C ALA A 112 -7.74 -10.75 1.24
N TYR A 113 -8.03 -11.01 -0.03
CA TYR A 113 -7.40 -10.30 -1.14
C TYR A 113 -8.35 -10.00 -2.29
N CYS A 114 -7.95 -9.04 -3.11
CA CYS A 114 -8.51 -8.83 -4.43
C CYS A 114 -7.36 -8.49 -5.38
N ASP A 115 -7.34 -9.08 -6.57
CA ASP A 115 -6.45 -8.65 -7.64
C ASP A 115 -7.11 -7.53 -8.45
N LYS A 116 -6.63 -6.31 -8.27
CA LYS A 116 -7.06 -5.17 -9.10
C LYS A 116 -6.51 -5.29 -10.52
N VAL A 117 -5.25 -5.72 -10.61
CA VAL A 117 -4.55 -5.94 -11.87
C VAL A 117 -3.75 -7.22 -11.72
N VAL A 118 -4.05 -8.22 -12.54
CA VAL A 118 -3.25 -9.45 -12.59
C VAL A 118 -1.92 -9.12 -13.28
N GLY A 119 -0.80 -9.55 -12.70
CA GLY A 119 0.53 -9.32 -13.27
C GLY A 119 0.76 -10.11 -14.56
N TYR A 120 1.77 -9.72 -15.32
CA TYR A 120 2.11 -10.30 -16.62
C TYR A 120 3.39 -11.16 -16.58
N GLY A 121 4.16 -11.06 -15.50
CA GLY A 121 5.45 -11.75 -15.38
C GLY A 121 5.41 -12.97 -14.44
N PRO A 122 6.58 -13.47 -14.03
CA PRO A 122 6.67 -14.66 -13.20
C PRO A 122 6.06 -14.43 -11.81
N GLU A 123 5.65 -15.53 -11.18
CA GLU A 123 5.19 -15.56 -9.80
C GLU A 123 6.32 -15.25 -8.80
N ALA A 124 5.93 -14.75 -7.62
CA ALA A 124 6.85 -14.55 -6.53
C ALA A 124 7.39 -15.89 -5.99
N VAL A 125 8.72 -16.00 -5.85
CA VAL A 125 9.37 -17.21 -5.35
C VAL A 125 9.89 -17.00 -3.93
N LYS A 126 9.70 -18.00 -3.06
CA LYS A 126 10.13 -17.94 -1.65
C LYS A 126 11.63 -17.69 -1.54
N GLY A 127 12.02 -16.75 -0.67
CA GLY A 127 13.40 -16.35 -0.43
C GLY A 127 13.99 -15.41 -1.48
N GLN A 128 13.25 -15.10 -2.55
CA GLN A 128 13.69 -14.18 -3.58
C GLN A 128 13.66 -12.73 -3.08
N LEU A 129 14.69 -11.96 -3.44
CA LEU A 129 14.72 -10.51 -3.22
C LEU A 129 13.81 -9.83 -4.25
N ILE A 130 12.81 -9.09 -3.78
CA ILE A 130 11.81 -8.43 -4.61
C ILE A 130 11.68 -6.94 -4.29
N LYS A 131 11.09 -6.19 -5.24
CA LYS A 131 10.67 -4.80 -5.07
C LYS A 131 9.15 -4.71 -5.11
N ALA A 132 8.56 -3.95 -4.18
CA ALA A 132 7.14 -3.67 -4.17
C ALA A 132 6.85 -2.21 -3.80
N HIS A 133 5.92 -1.62 -4.53
CA HIS A 133 5.23 -0.41 -4.09
C HIS A 133 4.03 -0.79 -3.22
N TYR A 134 3.69 0.08 -2.30
CA TYR A 134 2.52 -0.11 -1.45
C TYR A 134 2.00 1.19 -0.84
N VAL A 135 0.73 1.13 -0.42
CA VAL A 135 0.08 2.07 0.50
C VAL A 135 -0.63 1.27 1.60
N GLY A 136 -0.29 1.52 2.85
CA GLY A 136 -0.93 0.93 4.03
C GLY A 136 -1.91 1.90 4.69
N LYS A 137 -3.14 1.43 4.89
CA LYS A 137 -4.27 2.19 5.46
C LYS A 137 -4.96 1.40 6.57
N LEU A 138 -5.52 2.10 7.55
CA LEU A 138 -6.46 1.53 8.51
C LEU A 138 -7.87 1.49 7.90
N GLU A 139 -8.79 0.74 8.51
CA GLU A 139 -10.20 0.66 8.06
C GLU A 139 -10.93 2.02 8.10
N ASN A 140 -10.46 2.96 8.93
CA ASN A 140 -10.96 4.34 8.93
C ASN A 140 -10.41 5.21 7.77
N GLY A 141 -9.66 4.63 6.83
CA GLY A 141 -9.09 5.32 5.68
C GLY A 141 -7.75 6.03 5.95
N LYS A 142 -7.30 6.13 7.21
CA LYS A 142 -6.04 6.79 7.56
C LYS A 142 -4.86 6.01 6.99
N VAL A 143 -4.07 6.64 6.12
CA VAL A 143 -2.78 6.12 5.64
C VAL A 143 -1.78 6.18 6.79
N PHE A 144 -1.12 5.07 7.09
CA PHE A 144 -0.06 5.01 8.10
C PHE A 144 1.34 4.88 7.50
N ASP A 145 1.47 4.29 6.31
CA ASP A 145 2.75 4.18 5.59
C ASP A 145 2.52 4.06 4.08
N SER A 146 3.49 4.50 3.29
CA SER A 146 3.45 4.44 1.84
C SER A 146 4.86 4.49 1.25
N SER A 147 5.16 3.55 0.36
CA SER A 147 6.41 3.57 -0.42
C SER A 147 6.58 4.83 -1.27
N TYR A 148 5.47 5.41 -1.74
CA TYR A 148 5.48 6.63 -2.54
C TYR A 148 5.87 7.85 -1.69
N ASN A 149 5.46 7.90 -0.42
CA ASN A 149 5.90 8.95 0.51
C ASN A 149 7.42 8.85 0.78
N ARG A 150 7.95 7.63 0.78
CA ARG A 150 9.39 7.37 0.94
C ARG A 150 10.20 7.55 -0.35
N GLY A 151 9.54 7.79 -1.49
CA GLY A 151 10.17 8.03 -2.79
C GLY A 151 10.82 6.81 -3.45
N LYS A 152 10.64 5.60 -2.91
CA LYS A 152 11.23 4.36 -3.48
C LYS A 152 10.44 3.10 -3.11
N PRO A 153 10.48 2.04 -3.95
CA PRO A 153 9.91 0.74 -3.60
C PRO A 153 10.59 0.16 -2.35
N LEU A 154 9.84 -0.66 -1.61
CA LEU A 154 10.42 -1.49 -0.55
C LEU A 154 11.14 -2.67 -1.20
N THR A 155 12.39 -2.91 -0.80
CA THR A 155 13.16 -4.07 -1.22
C THR A 155 13.32 -5.02 -0.03
N PHE A 156 12.89 -6.27 -0.19
CA PHE A 156 12.88 -7.29 0.87
C PHE A 156 12.86 -8.69 0.28
N ARG A 157 13.18 -9.71 1.10
CA ARG A 157 13.05 -11.13 0.73
C ARG A 157 11.67 -11.63 1.12
N VAL A 158 10.94 -12.18 0.16
CA VAL A 158 9.58 -12.67 0.39
C VAL A 158 9.57 -14.08 1.01
N GLY A 159 8.67 -14.32 1.96
CA GLY A 159 8.43 -15.65 2.54
C GLY A 159 9.47 -16.11 3.56
N VAL A 160 10.23 -15.17 4.13
CA VAL A 160 11.27 -15.43 5.15
C VAL A 160 11.07 -14.63 6.44
N GLY A 161 9.95 -13.91 6.59
CA GLY A 161 9.62 -13.15 7.80
C GLY A 161 10.32 -11.79 7.93
N GLU A 162 10.80 -11.21 6.82
CA GLU A 162 11.29 -9.81 6.82
C GLU A 162 10.15 -8.79 6.90
N VAL A 163 8.93 -9.20 6.55
CA VAL A 163 7.70 -8.41 6.60
C VAL A 163 6.64 -9.12 7.44
N ILE A 164 5.52 -8.45 7.72
CA ILE A 164 4.40 -9.06 8.46
C ILE A 164 3.90 -10.32 7.75
N LYS A 165 3.40 -11.29 8.51
CA LYS A 165 2.97 -12.61 7.99
C LYS A 165 1.94 -12.49 6.87
N GLY A 166 1.01 -11.54 6.98
CA GLY A 166 0.00 -11.29 5.95
C GLY A 166 0.58 -10.81 4.62
N TRP A 167 1.75 -10.16 4.62
CA TRP A 167 2.46 -9.80 3.39
C TRP A 167 3.14 -11.01 2.76
N ASP A 168 3.85 -11.80 3.56
CA ASP A 168 4.49 -13.02 3.06
C ASP A 168 3.46 -13.96 2.43
N GLN A 169 2.33 -14.22 3.11
CA GLN A 169 1.23 -15.02 2.57
C GLN A 169 0.53 -14.32 1.38
N GLY A 170 0.32 -13.01 1.47
CA GLY A 170 -0.39 -12.24 0.45
C GLY A 170 0.35 -12.08 -0.88
N ILE A 171 1.68 -12.21 -0.88
CA ILE A 171 2.52 -12.10 -2.07
C ILE A 171 2.93 -13.49 -2.57
N LEU A 172 3.41 -14.37 -1.68
CA LEU A 172 3.87 -15.70 -2.05
C LEU A 172 2.72 -16.66 -2.35
N GLY A 173 1.54 -16.44 -1.76
CA GLY A 173 0.45 -17.41 -1.76
C GLY A 173 0.58 -18.45 -0.66
N GLY A 174 -0.40 -19.35 -0.63
CA GLY A 174 -0.60 -20.35 0.42
C GLY A 174 -1.94 -21.09 0.26
N ASP A 175 -2.43 -21.69 1.33
CA ASP A 175 -3.67 -22.47 1.31
C ASP A 175 -4.89 -21.61 0.94
N GLY A 176 -5.37 -21.76 -0.29
CA GLY A 176 -6.47 -20.96 -0.85
C GLY A 176 -6.05 -19.58 -1.38
N PHE A 177 -4.76 -19.35 -1.56
CA PHE A 177 -4.22 -18.04 -1.95
C PHE A 177 -3.25 -18.17 -3.14
N PRO A 178 -3.58 -17.63 -4.33
CA PRO A 178 -2.67 -17.68 -5.48
C PRO A 178 -1.49 -16.70 -5.28
N PRO A 179 -0.28 -17.05 -5.74
CA PRO A 179 0.86 -16.14 -5.71
C PRO A 179 0.59 -14.85 -6.52
N MET A 180 1.24 -13.75 -6.14
CA MET A 180 1.26 -12.55 -6.97
C MET A 180 2.20 -12.73 -8.16
N LEU A 181 1.76 -12.24 -9.32
CA LEU A 181 2.58 -12.15 -10.53
C LEU A 181 3.27 -10.80 -10.63
N THR A 182 4.47 -10.80 -11.20
CA THR A 182 5.25 -9.57 -11.45
C THR A 182 4.42 -8.57 -12.29
N GLY A 183 4.40 -7.31 -11.86
CA GLY A 183 3.59 -6.23 -12.43
C GLY A 183 2.15 -6.17 -11.89
N GLY A 184 1.74 -7.09 -11.02
CA GLY A 184 0.39 -7.16 -10.47
C GLY A 184 0.12 -6.12 -9.36
N LYS A 185 -1.15 -5.73 -9.24
CA LYS A 185 -1.67 -4.87 -8.17
C LYS A 185 -2.73 -5.62 -7.37
N ARG A 186 -2.47 -5.86 -6.10
CA ARG A 186 -3.33 -6.62 -5.19
C ARG A 186 -3.71 -5.78 -3.98
N LYS A 187 -4.98 -5.79 -3.62
CA LYS A 187 -5.47 -5.34 -2.33
C LYS A 187 -5.38 -6.49 -1.34
N LEU A 188 -4.88 -6.22 -0.14
CA LEU A 188 -4.85 -7.15 0.99
C LEU A 188 -5.62 -6.56 2.15
N LYS A 189 -6.51 -7.36 2.75
CA LYS A 189 -7.12 -7.08 4.06
C LYS A 189 -6.53 -8.06 5.06
N ILE A 190 -5.68 -7.55 5.94
CA ILE A 190 -4.86 -8.33 6.85
C ILE A 190 -5.46 -8.25 8.26
N PRO A 191 -5.91 -9.37 8.85
CA PRO A 191 -6.38 -9.39 10.22
C PRO A 191 -5.22 -9.10 11.20
N PRO A 192 -5.50 -8.62 12.42
CA PRO A 192 -4.46 -8.22 13.37
C PRO A 192 -3.48 -9.35 13.69
N GLU A 193 -3.94 -10.61 13.73
CA GLU A 193 -3.10 -11.80 13.98
C GLU A 193 -1.99 -12.00 12.94
N LEU A 194 -2.22 -11.56 11.69
CA LEU A 194 -1.25 -11.62 10.59
C LEU A 194 -0.54 -10.27 10.37
N GLY A 195 -0.91 -9.25 11.15
CA GLY A 195 -0.32 -7.91 11.16
C GLY A 195 0.50 -7.66 12.42
N TYR A 196 0.05 -6.70 13.25
CA TYR A 196 0.76 -6.26 14.47
C TYR A 196 0.10 -6.72 15.79
N GLY A 197 -1.03 -7.43 15.71
CA GLY A 197 -1.76 -8.00 16.84
C GLY A 197 -2.17 -6.97 17.91
N ILE A 198 -2.31 -7.45 19.14
CA ILE A 198 -2.70 -6.67 20.33
C ILE A 198 -1.71 -5.55 20.69
N ARG A 199 -0.52 -5.52 20.09
CA ARG A 199 0.53 -4.55 20.44
C ARG A 199 0.41 -3.26 19.64
N GLY A 200 -0.18 -3.31 18.44
CA GLY A 200 -0.12 -2.20 17.49
C GLY A 200 1.31 -1.90 17.03
N ALA A 201 1.51 -0.75 16.37
CA ALA A 201 2.83 -0.34 15.86
C ALA A 201 2.97 1.19 15.72
N GLY A 202 4.23 1.65 15.67
CA GLY A 202 4.56 3.07 15.54
C GLY A 202 4.15 3.89 16.76
N CYS A 203 4.40 3.36 17.97
CA CYS A 203 4.01 4.00 19.22
C CYS A 203 5.01 5.07 19.65
N ARG A 204 4.53 6.28 19.94
CA ARG A 204 5.30 7.40 20.47
C ARG A 204 4.47 8.17 21.50
N GLY A 205 4.97 8.28 22.72
CA GLY A 205 4.33 9.07 23.79
C GLY A 205 2.94 8.55 24.21
N GLY A 206 2.73 7.23 24.20
CA GLY A 206 1.44 6.62 24.55
C GLY A 206 0.44 6.47 23.40
N THR A 207 0.72 7.07 22.24
CA THR A 207 -0.14 6.97 21.05
C THR A 207 0.55 6.16 19.96
N CYS A 208 -0.18 5.20 19.37
CA CYS A 208 0.32 4.38 18.27
C CYS A 208 -0.28 4.84 16.93
N ILE A 209 0.55 4.92 15.89
CA ILE A 209 0.08 5.20 14.52
C ILE A 209 -0.88 4.10 14.06
N ILE A 210 -0.55 2.85 14.39
CA ILE A 210 -1.39 1.67 14.21
C ILE A 210 -1.83 1.22 15.61
N PRO A 211 -3.11 1.38 15.98
CA PRO A 211 -3.63 0.92 17.26
C PRO A 211 -3.51 -0.61 17.43
N PRO A 212 -3.60 -1.12 18.66
CA PRO A 212 -3.85 -2.53 18.95
C PRO A 212 -5.02 -3.10 18.13
N ASP A 213 -4.94 -4.38 17.78
CA ASP A 213 -6.02 -5.15 17.13
C ASP A 213 -6.58 -4.52 15.86
N SER A 214 -5.76 -3.75 15.16
CA SER A 214 -6.15 -3.09 13.91
C SER A 214 -6.07 -4.04 12.72
N VAL A 215 -7.13 -4.04 11.92
CA VAL A 215 -7.12 -4.61 10.57
C VAL A 215 -6.39 -3.64 9.64
N LEU A 216 -5.52 -4.19 8.79
CA LEU A 216 -4.70 -3.40 7.87
C LEU A 216 -5.17 -3.62 6.44
N LEU A 217 -5.37 -2.53 5.71
CA LEU A 217 -5.64 -2.53 4.29
C LEU A 217 -4.38 -2.10 3.54
N PHE A 218 -3.90 -2.95 2.64
CA PHE A 218 -2.75 -2.64 1.79
C PHE A 218 -3.15 -2.67 0.33
N ASP A 219 -2.82 -1.62 -0.41
CA ASP A 219 -2.70 -1.68 -1.87
C ASP A 219 -1.23 -2.02 -2.15
N VAL A 220 -0.94 -3.20 -2.71
CA VAL A 220 0.41 -3.69 -3.04
C VAL A 220 0.58 -3.75 -4.55
N GLU A 221 1.67 -3.21 -5.06
CA GLU A 221 2.10 -3.31 -6.45
C GLU A 221 3.44 -4.06 -6.49
N PHE A 222 3.41 -5.29 -6.99
CA PHE A 222 4.59 -6.14 -7.09
C PHE A 222 5.38 -5.75 -8.34
N VAL A 223 6.51 -5.05 -8.16
CA VAL A 223 7.34 -4.59 -9.29
C VAL A 223 8.08 -5.75 -9.94
N GLY A 224 8.56 -6.71 -9.14
CA GLY A 224 9.30 -7.88 -9.62
C GLY A 224 10.56 -8.15 -8.79
N LYS A 225 11.48 -8.94 -9.36
CA LYS A 225 12.79 -9.21 -8.79
C LYS A 225 13.60 -7.92 -8.60
N ALA A 226 14.26 -7.78 -7.45
CA ALA A 226 15.08 -6.62 -7.12
C ALA A 226 16.38 -6.55 -7.91
#